data_AF-A0A4R5TUY4-F1
#
_entry.id   AF-A0A4R5TUY4-F1
#
_cell.length_a   1.000
_cell.length_b   1.000
_cell.length_c   1.000
_cell.angle_alpha   90.00
_cell.angle_beta   90.00
_cell.angle_gamma   90.00
#
_symmetry.space_group_name_H-M   'P 1'
#
loop_
_entity.id
_entity.type
_entity.pdbx_description
1 polymer ?
#
loop_
_entity_poly.entity_id
_entity_poly.type
_entity_poly.pdbx_seq_one_letter_code
_entity_poly.pdbx_strand_id
1 'polypeptide(L)'
;MTEQQPGSSSSGVPIPGSVPSPGNPPANAPAAPPPVPGVGKSDADTLGSGRASLADLVDQPAKVMRIGTMLKQLLEEVRSAPLDDAGRTRLAEIHERSVKELEDGLAPELVQELHRINLPFEENSVPTDAELRVAQAQLVGWLEGLFHGIQAALAAQQMANQQLAAKLQLRQLPPGTVIAPGVVVGEDGEPVRAPGKQAPTDPEHRGPGQYL
;
A
#
# COMPACT_ATOMS: atom_id res chain seq x y z
N MET A 1 -29.64 -26.41 62.15
CA MET A 1 -28.23 -26.32 61.72
C MET A 1 -28.24 -26.25 60.21
N THR A 2 -27.90 -25.16 59.52
CA THR A 2 -26.98 -24.06 59.83
C THR A 2 -27.42 -22.78 59.07
N GLU A 3 -27.16 -21.61 59.69
CA GLU A 3 -27.42 -20.20 59.32
C GLU A 3 -26.93 -19.82 57.90
N GLN A 4 -27.58 -18.97 57.07
CA GLN A 4 -28.06 -17.58 57.13
C GLN A 4 -27.01 -16.47 57.36
N GLN A 5 -26.72 -15.70 56.30
CA GLN A 5 -26.20 -14.34 56.39
C GLN A 5 -26.54 -13.54 55.12
N PRO A 6 -27.18 -12.35 55.23
CA PRO A 6 -27.07 -11.32 54.20
C PRO A 6 -26.52 -10.01 54.79
N GLY A 7 -25.48 -9.48 54.17
CA GLY A 7 -24.91 -8.17 54.48
C GLY A 7 -25.57 -7.07 53.65
N SER A 8 -26.28 -6.18 54.33
CA SER A 8 -26.81 -4.92 53.83
C SER A 8 -25.71 -3.84 53.82
N SER A 9 -25.69 -2.95 52.82
CA SER A 9 -25.20 -1.57 53.02
C SER A 9 -25.85 -0.61 52.01
N SER A 10 -26.53 0.35 52.62
CA SER A 10 -27.27 1.50 52.10
C SER A 10 -26.34 2.66 51.74
N SER A 11 -26.93 3.62 51.01
CA SER A 11 -26.67 5.08 51.00
C SER A 11 -26.06 5.55 49.67
N GLY A 12 -26.62 6.53 48.97
CA GLY A 12 -27.56 7.59 49.35
C GLY A 12 -27.08 8.86 48.66
N VAL A 13 -27.84 9.34 47.68
CA VAL A 13 -27.58 10.60 46.97
C VAL A 13 -27.94 11.78 47.90
N PRO A 14 -27.18 12.88 47.90
CA PRO A 14 -27.83 14.14 47.53
C PRO A 14 -26.95 15.17 46.81
N ILE A 15 -27.65 16.07 46.12
CA ILE A 15 -27.18 17.26 45.39
C ILE A 15 -27.04 18.45 46.37
N PRO A 16 -26.06 19.34 46.18
CA PRO A 16 -26.35 20.79 46.15
C PRO A 16 -25.56 21.47 44.99
N GLY A 17 -26.01 22.53 44.31
CA GLY A 17 -26.68 23.72 44.79
C GLY A 17 -25.70 24.92 44.73
N SER A 18 -25.87 25.75 43.70
CA SER A 18 -25.56 27.20 43.64
C SER A 18 -24.13 27.72 43.37
N VAL A 19 -24.08 28.59 42.35
CA VAL A 19 -23.00 29.47 41.86
C VAL A 19 -22.47 30.47 42.90
N PRO A 20 -21.20 30.90 42.73
CA PRO A 20 -20.93 32.34 42.74
C PRO A 20 -19.94 32.79 41.63
N SER A 21 -20.27 33.93 41.02
CA SER A 21 -19.35 34.90 40.39
C SER A 21 -19.69 36.28 40.99
N PRO A 22 -18.88 37.35 40.89
CA PRO A 22 -17.55 37.51 40.26
C PRO A 22 -16.51 38.20 41.17
N GLY A 23 -15.23 38.19 40.80
CA GLY A 23 -14.20 39.01 41.46
C GLY A 23 -12.93 39.14 40.62
N ASN A 24 -12.67 40.34 40.11
CA ASN A 24 -11.54 40.74 39.27
C ASN A 24 -10.17 40.21 39.74
N PRO A 25 -9.29 39.73 38.84
CA PRO A 25 -7.85 39.78 39.04
C PRO A 25 -7.31 41.17 38.64
N PRO A 26 -6.29 41.71 39.35
CA PRO A 26 -5.68 42.98 39.01
C PRO A 26 -4.85 42.88 37.71
N ALA A 27 -4.96 43.93 36.91
CA ALA A 27 -4.08 44.24 35.80
C ALA A 27 -2.63 44.35 36.29
N ASN A 28 -1.70 43.66 35.62
CA ASN A 28 -0.47 44.22 35.03
C ASN A 28 0.49 43.08 34.65
N ALA A 29 0.57 42.71 33.36
CA ALA A 29 1.68 41.94 32.80
C ALA A 29 1.86 42.34 31.32
N PRO A 30 3.12 42.52 30.84
CA PRO A 30 3.40 43.21 29.59
C PRO A 30 3.08 42.36 28.34
N ALA A 31 2.63 43.06 27.29
CA ALA A 31 2.20 42.52 26.01
C ALA A 31 3.29 41.72 25.27
N ALA A 32 2.92 40.53 24.78
CA ALA A 32 3.69 39.76 23.81
C ALA A 32 3.42 40.28 22.37
N PRO A 33 4.41 40.29 21.46
CA PRO A 33 4.21 40.73 20.08
C PRO A 33 3.44 39.67 19.26
N PRO A 34 2.70 40.09 18.21
CA PRO A 34 1.89 39.17 17.39
C PRO A 34 2.77 38.26 16.50
N PRO A 35 2.32 37.03 16.18
CA PRO A 35 3.03 36.16 15.27
C PRO A 35 2.88 36.63 13.82
N VAL A 36 4.00 36.64 13.10
CA VAL A 36 4.07 36.85 11.65
C VAL A 36 3.49 35.64 10.90
N PRO A 37 2.67 35.81 9.86
CA PRO A 37 2.27 34.70 8.98
C PRO A 37 3.42 34.33 8.06
N GLY A 38 4.13 33.25 8.40
CA GLY A 38 5.15 32.63 7.55
C GLY A 38 4.51 31.80 6.43
N VAL A 39 4.74 32.23 5.20
CA VAL A 39 4.47 31.55 3.94
C VAL A 39 5.19 30.20 3.87
N GLY A 40 4.51 29.20 3.29
CA GLY A 40 5.15 28.05 2.65
C GLY A 40 4.88 26.71 3.32
N LYS A 41 3.70 26.11 3.05
CA LYS A 41 3.62 24.65 3.02
C LYS A 41 4.48 24.21 1.85
N SER A 42 5.67 23.70 2.16
CA SER A 42 6.59 23.13 1.20
C SER A 42 5.96 21.90 0.57
N ASP A 43 5.82 21.92 -0.75
CA ASP A 43 5.55 20.76 -1.61
C ASP A 43 6.79 19.84 -1.65
N ALA A 44 7.18 19.30 -0.50
CA ALA A 44 8.35 18.44 -0.33
C ALA A 44 8.00 17.07 0.26
N ASP A 45 6.72 16.69 0.28
CA ASP A 45 6.25 15.40 0.84
C ASP A 45 5.79 14.39 -0.24
N THR A 46 5.86 14.75 -1.52
CA THR A 46 5.37 13.89 -2.61
C THR A 46 6.31 12.72 -2.95
N LEU A 47 7.56 12.71 -2.48
CA LEU A 47 8.54 11.66 -2.82
C LEU A 47 8.68 10.55 -1.76
N GLY A 48 8.08 10.72 -0.58
CA GLY A 48 7.99 9.67 0.46
C GLY A 48 6.66 8.91 0.49
N SER A 49 5.65 9.44 -0.19
CA SER A 49 4.24 8.99 -0.15
C SER A 49 3.90 7.84 -1.11
N GLY A 50 4.87 7.26 -1.83
CA GLY A 50 4.59 6.15 -2.75
C GLY A 50 4.39 4.78 -2.07
N ARG A 51 4.89 4.61 -0.83
CA ARG A 51 4.76 3.32 -0.10
C ARG A 51 3.38 3.16 0.52
N ALA A 52 2.87 4.27 1.03
CA ALA A 52 1.55 4.36 1.65
C ALA A 52 0.49 4.27 0.55
N SER A 53 0.54 5.14 -0.47
CA SER A 53 -0.60 5.30 -1.39
C SER A 53 -1.08 4.03 -2.10
N LEU A 54 -0.19 3.10 -2.44
CA LEU A 54 -0.58 1.88 -3.14
C LEU A 54 -0.95 0.71 -2.22
N ALA A 55 -0.33 0.65 -1.04
CA ALA A 55 -0.75 -0.31 0.00
C ALA A 55 -2.07 0.12 0.64
N ASP A 56 -2.33 1.43 0.68
CA ASP A 56 -3.55 2.06 1.19
C ASP A 56 -4.77 1.83 0.27
N LEU A 57 -4.57 1.28 -0.94
CA LEU A 57 -5.68 0.89 -1.81
C LEU A 57 -6.46 -0.32 -1.25
N VAL A 58 -5.85 -1.11 -0.36
CA VAL A 58 -6.47 -2.31 0.22
C VAL A 58 -6.43 -2.22 1.74
N ASP A 59 -7.53 -1.78 2.33
CA ASP A 59 -7.69 -1.63 3.78
C ASP A 59 -7.58 -2.95 4.54
N GLN A 60 -8.10 -4.04 3.96
CA GLN A 60 -8.11 -5.37 4.60
C GLN A 60 -7.55 -6.46 3.68
N PRO A 61 -6.21 -6.52 3.47
CA PRO A 61 -5.61 -7.45 2.52
C PRO A 61 -5.95 -8.91 2.78
N ALA A 62 -5.95 -9.33 4.06
CA ALA A 62 -6.27 -10.70 4.43
C ALA A 62 -7.74 -11.08 4.15
N LYS A 63 -8.68 -10.13 4.30
CA LYS A 63 -10.11 -10.35 4.01
C LYS A 63 -10.29 -10.53 2.50
N VAL A 64 -9.74 -9.61 1.71
CA VAL A 64 -9.82 -9.62 0.24
C VAL A 64 -9.19 -10.90 -0.33
N MET A 65 -8.03 -11.32 0.15
CA MET A 65 -7.38 -12.57 -0.28
C MET A 65 -8.22 -13.82 0.04
N ARG A 66 -8.89 -13.86 1.19
CA ARG A 66 -9.75 -14.97 1.58
C ARG A 66 -10.96 -15.09 0.65
N ILE A 67 -11.61 -13.96 0.36
CA ILE A 67 -12.76 -13.90 -0.55
C ILE A 67 -12.33 -14.26 -1.97
N GLY A 68 -11.21 -13.72 -2.46
CA GLY A 68 -10.68 -14.06 -3.78
C GLY A 68 -10.38 -15.56 -3.93
N THR A 69 -9.81 -16.19 -2.89
CA THR A 69 -9.56 -17.63 -2.88
C THR A 69 -10.86 -18.43 -2.91
N MET A 70 -11.86 -18.03 -2.13
CA MET A 70 -13.18 -18.65 -2.14
C MET A 70 -13.85 -18.55 -3.51
N LEU A 71 -13.83 -17.37 -4.14
CA LEU A 71 -14.39 -17.16 -5.48
C LEU A 71 -13.68 -18.03 -6.53
N LYS A 72 -12.36 -18.17 -6.44
CA LYS A 72 -11.57 -19.02 -7.33
C LYS A 72 -11.94 -20.51 -7.19
N GLN A 73 -12.16 -20.98 -5.96
CA GLN A 73 -12.60 -22.36 -5.72
C GLN A 73 -14.01 -22.59 -6.27
N LEU A 74 -14.93 -21.66 -6.03
CA LEU A 74 -16.30 -21.75 -6.57
C LEU A 74 -16.30 -21.74 -8.11
N LEU A 75 -15.47 -20.91 -8.73
CA LEU A 75 -15.32 -20.88 -10.19
C LEU A 75 -14.86 -22.24 -10.73
N GLU A 76 -13.94 -22.91 -10.04
CA GLU A 76 -13.47 -24.23 -10.46
C GLU A 76 -14.55 -25.30 -10.29
N GLU A 77 -15.37 -25.23 -9.24
CA GLU A 77 -16.52 -26.14 -9.07
C GLU A 77 -17.56 -26.00 -10.19
N VAL A 78 -17.88 -24.78 -10.62
CA VAL A 78 -18.81 -24.57 -11.76
C VAL A 78 -18.23 -25.09 -13.07
N ARG A 79 -16.89 -25.13 -13.20
CA ARG A 79 -16.21 -25.67 -14.37
C ARG A 79 -16.13 -27.20 -14.35
N SER A 80 -16.15 -27.81 -13.17
CA SER A 80 -15.97 -29.25 -13.00
C SER A 80 -17.25 -30.03 -13.29
N ALA A 81 -18.42 -29.48 -12.93
CA ALA A 81 -19.71 -30.12 -13.12
C ALA A 81 -20.85 -29.09 -13.34
N PRO A 82 -21.89 -29.46 -14.12
CA PRO A 82 -23.06 -28.61 -14.31
C PRO A 82 -23.88 -28.47 -13.02
N LEU A 83 -24.45 -27.29 -12.79
CA LEU A 83 -25.28 -26.99 -11.61
C LEU A 83 -26.77 -27.07 -11.93
N ASP A 84 -27.55 -27.49 -10.93
CA ASP A 84 -29.00 -27.36 -10.95
C ASP A 84 -29.45 -25.93 -10.61
N ASP A 85 -30.74 -25.63 -10.81
CA ASP A 85 -31.29 -24.28 -10.63
C ASP A 85 -31.10 -23.77 -9.19
N ALA A 86 -31.21 -24.65 -8.20
CA ALA A 86 -30.99 -24.31 -6.79
C ALA A 86 -29.52 -23.95 -6.53
N GLY A 87 -28.57 -24.73 -7.08
CA GLY A 87 -27.15 -24.46 -7.01
C GLY A 87 -26.78 -23.12 -7.65
N ARG A 88 -27.31 -22.85 -8.85
CA ARG A 88 -27.08 -21.57 -9.56
C ARG A 88 -27.63 -20.37 -8.80
N THR A 89 -28.84 -20.48 -8.26
CA THR A 89 -29.45 -19.42 -7.42
C THR A 89 -28.58 -19.13 -6.20
N ARG A 90 -28.16 -20.18 -5.48
CA ARG A 90 -27.29 -20.02 -4.31
C ARG A 90 -25.94 -19.39 -4.68
N LEU A 91 -25.39 -19.73 -5.84
CA LEU A 91 -24.10 -19.20 -6.27
C LEU A 91 -24.19 -17.72 -6.65
N ALA A 92 -25.29 -17.30 -7.27
CA ALA A 92 -25.57 -15.89 -7.54
C ALA A 92 -25.65 -15.08 -6.24
N GLU A 93 -26.34 -15.59 -5.22
CA GLU A 93 -26.37 -14.92 -3.91
C GLU A 93 -24.99 -14.83 -3.24
N ILE A 94 -24.18 -15.89 -3.36
CA ILE A 94 -22.80 -15.89 -2.84
C ILE A 94 -21.96 -14.85 -3.59
N HIS A 95 -22.12 -14.72 -4.90
CA HIS A 95 -21.44 -13.71 -5.71
C HIS A 95 -21.76 -12.29 -5.21
N GLU A 96 -23.04 -11.95 -5.10
CA GLU A 96 -23.48 -10.63 -4.63
C GLU A 96 -22.99 -10.30 -3.21
N ARG A 97 -23.03 -11.28 -2.30
CA ARG A 97 -22.46 -11.11 -0.95
C ARG A 97 -20.95 -10.93 -0.99
N SER A 98 -20.25 -11.68 -1.85
CA SER A 98 -18.80 -11.58 -1.99
C SER A 98 -18.37 -10.20 -2.49
N VAL A 99 -19.12 -9.60 -3.42
CA VAL A 99 -18.87 -8.24 -3.90
C VAL A 99 -18.95 -7.24 -2.73
N LYS A 100 -20.00 -7.28 -1.92
CA LYS A 100 -20.13 -6.42 -0.73
C LYS A 100 -19.00 -6.63 0.28
N GLU A 101 -18.63 -7.88 0.53
CA GLU A 101 -17.54 -8.21 1.45
C GLU A 101 -16.17 -7.74 0.92
N LEU A 102 -15.98 -7.68 -0.40
CA LEU A 102 -14.81 -7.07 -1.03
C LEU A 102 -14.83 -5.55 -0.86
N GLU A 103 -15.97 -4.89 -1.06
CA GLU A 103 -16.11 -3.43 -0.91
C GLU A 103 -15.66 -2.97 0.49
N ASP A 104 -16.05 -3.69 1.54
CA ASP A 104 -15.62 -3.42 2.91
C ASP A 104 -14.10 -3.49 3.14
N GLY A 105 -13.38 -4.18 2.25
CA GLY A 105 -11.94 -4.41 2.36
C GLY A 105 -11.10 -3.58 1.39
N LEU A 106 -11.72 -2.75 0.57
CA LEU A 106 -11.09 -1.97 -0.51
C LEU A 106 -11.26 -0.47 -0.26
N ALA A 107 -10.27 0.30 -0.67
CA ALA A 107 -10.36 1.76 -0.63
C ALA A 107 -11.48 2.29 -1.55
N PRO A 108 -12.06 3.48 -1.26
CA PRO A 108 -13.19 4.03 -2.01
C PRO A 108 -12.97 4.13 -3.53
N GLU A 109 -11.74 4.35 -3.98
CA GLU A 109 -11.37 4.43 -5.39
C GLU A 109 -11.53 3.08 -6.09
N LEU A 110 -11.12 1.99 -5.42
CA LEU A 110 -11.27 0.63 -5.93
C LEU A 110 -12.70 0.13 -5.84
N VAL A 111 -13.46 0.55 -4.82
CA VAL A 111 -14.90 0.28 -4.74
C VAL A 111 -15.62 0.88 -5.94
N GLN A 112 -15.33 2.14 -6.28
CA GLN A 112 -15.89 2.79 -7.47
C GLN A 112 -15.47 2.09 -8.76
N GLU A 113 -14.23 1.59 -8.84
CA GLU A 113 -13.79 0.80 -9.99
C GLU A 113 -14.56 -0.51 -10.11
N LEU A 114 -14.68 -1.25 -8.99
CA LEU A 114 -15.43 -2.49 -8.91
C LEU A 114 -16.88 -2.29 -9.37
N HIS A 115 -17.56 -1.24 -8.92
CA HIS A 115 -18.93 -0.91 -9.35
C HIS A 115 -19.06 -0.57 -10.83
N ARG A 116 -18.02 0.00 -11.46
CA ARG A 116 -18.04 0.30 -12.90
C ARG A 116 -17.91 -0.95 -13.77
N ILE A 117 -17.20 -1.96 -13.28
CA ILE A 117 -16.92 -3.19 -14.05
C ILE A 117 -17.87 -4.33 -13.71
N ASN A 118 -18.38 -4.37 -12.48
CA ASN A 118 -19.26 -5.41 -12.00
C ASN A 118 -20.70 -5.16 -12.47
N LEU A 119 -21.30 -6.14 -13.14
CA LEU A 119 -22.69 -6.09 -13.57
C LEU A 119 -23.51 -7.08 -12.73
N PRO A 120 -24.43 -6.62 -11.87
CA PRO A 120 -25.27 -7.49 -11.05
C PRO A 120 -26.18 -8.40 -11.88
N PHE A 121 -26.54 -9.55 -11.33
CA PHE A 121 -27.53 -10.45 -11.96
C PHE A 121 -28.95 -9.88 -11.88
N GLU A 122 -29.82 -10.27 -12.81
CA GLU A 122 -31.24 -9.90 -12.76
C GLU A 122 -31.96 -10.61 -11.60
N GLU A 123 -32.72 -9.86 -10.79
CA GLU A 123 -33.41 -10.40 -9.60
C GLU A 123 -34.49 -11.44 -9.91
N ASN A 124 -35.00 -11.48 -11.15
CA ASN A 124 -36.15 -12.31 -11.54
C ASN A 124 -35.79 -13.50 -12.43
N SER A 125 -34.50 -13.80 -12.63
CA SER A 125 -34.05 -14.93 -13.45
C SER A 125 -32.92 -15.70 -12.77
N VAL A 126 -32.93 -17.03 -12.94
CA VAL A 126 -31.83 -17.86 -12.46
C VAL A 126 -30.69 -17.77 -13.47
N PRO A 127 -29.49 -17.29 -13.08
CA PRO A 127 -28.37 -17.20 -14.00
C PRO A 127 -27.98 -18.58 -14.54
N THR A 128 -27.43 -18.60 -15.74
CA THR A 128 -26.86 -19.79 -16.37
C THR A 128 -25.45 -20.09 -15.82
N ASP A 129 -25.00 -21.33 -15.98
CA ASP A 129 -23.61 -21.72 -15.62
C ASP A 129 -22.56 -20.87 -16.35
N ALA A 130 -22.88 -20.39 -17.55
CA ALA A 130 -21.99 -19.54 -18.32
C ALA A 130 -21.87 -18.14 -17.70
N GLU A 131 -23.00 -17.54 -17.32
CA GLU A 131 -23.03 -16.22 -16.66
C GLU A 131 -22.32 -16.26 -15.31
N LEU A 132 -22.54 -17.30 -14.51
CA LEU A 132 -21.85 -17.49 -13.23
C LEU A 132 -20.33 -17.60 -13.41
N ARG A 133 -19.87 -18.37 -14.39
CA ARG A 133 -18.43 -18.51 -14.71
C ARG A 133 -17.81 -17.19 -15.13
N VAL A 134 -18.48 -16.42 -15.99
CA VAL A 134 -17.97 -15.13 -16.46
C VAL A 134 -17.87 -14.14 -15.29
N ALA A 135 -18.93 -14.00 -14.48
CA ALA A 135 -18.96 -13.09 -13.35
C ALA A 135 -17.87 -13.42 -12.31
N GLN A 136 -17.71 -14.71 -11.96
CA GLN A 136 -16.66 -15.12 -11.02
C GLN A 136 -15.26 -14.97 -11.60
N ALA A 137 -15.05 -15.33 -12.87
CA ALA A 137 -13.74 -15.18 -13.53
C ALA A 137 -13.33 -13.71 -13.62
N GLN A 138 -14.28 -12.79 -13.83
CA GLN A 138 -14.02 -11.35 -13.82
C GLN A 138 -13.47 -10.91 -12.46
N LEU A 139 -14.14 -11.26 -11.36
CA LEU A 139 -13.68 -10.90 -10.01
C LEU A 139 -12.32 -11.52 -9.67
N VAL A 140 -12.13 -12.81 -9.97
CA VAL A 140 -10.86 -13.51 -9.71
C VAL A 140 -9.72 -12.86 -10.50
N GLY A 141 -9.92 -12.62 -11.80
CA GLY A 141 -8.90 -12.00 -12.65
C GLY A 141 -8.58 -10.56 -12.24
N TRP A 142 -9.60 -9.77 -11.89
CA TRP A 142 -9.39 -8.41 -11.40
C TRP A 142 -8.63 -8.38 -10.08
N LEU A 143 -8.99 -9.25 -9.11
CA LEU A 143 -8.29 -9.37 -7.84
C LEU A 143 -6.84 -9.83 -8.01
N GLU A 144 -6.60 -10.83 -8.87
CA GLU A 144 -5.24 -11.27 -9.20
C GLU A 144 -4.45 -10.10 -9.81
N GLY A 145 -5.02 -9.35 -10.76
CA GLY A 145 -4.40 -8.16 -11.34
C GLY A 145 -4.06 -7.08 -10.31
N LEU A 146 -4.97 -6.80 -9.38
CA LEU A 146 -4.77 -5.85 -8.29
C LEU A 146 -3.57 -6.24 -7.42
N PHE A 147 -3.55 -7.48 -6.92
CA PHE A 147 -2.45 -7.94 -6.06
C PHE A 147 -1.10 -7.98 -6.79
N HIS A 148 -1.08 -8.41 -8.06
CA HIS A 148 0.15 -8.38 -8.85
C HIS A 148 0.63 -6.94 -9.09
N GLY A 149 -0.28 -5.99 -9.35
CA GLY A 149 0.05 -4.57 -9.51
C GLY A 149 0.68 -3.97 -8.24
N ILE A 150 0.09 -4.25 -7.07
CA ILE A 150 0.62 -3.81 -5.77
C ILE A 150 2.02 -4.41 -5.52
N GLN A 151 2.20 -5.70 -5.76
CA GLN A 151 3.50 -6.37 -5.60
C GLN A 151 4.57 -5.80 -6.54
N ALA A 152 4.22 -5.57 -7.81
CA ALA A 152 5.14 -5.01 -8.80
C ALA A 152 5.60 -3.61 -8.42
N ALA A 153 4.69 -2.76 -7.95
CA ALA A 153 5.03 -1.41 -7.51
C ALA A 153 5.88 -1.42 -6.22
N LEU A 154 5.55 -2.27 -5.25
CA LEU A 154 6.36 -2.44 -4.03
C LEU A 154 7.78 -2.91 -4.35
N ALA A 155 7.91 -3.88 -5.27
CA ALA A 155 9.22 -4.36 -5.73
C ALA A 155 10.02 -3.24 -6.41
N ALA A 156 9.39 -2.46 -7.30
CA ALA A 156 10.02 -1.32 -7.95
C ALA A 156 10.51 -0.27 -6.94
N GLN A 157 9.71 0.02 -5.90
CA GLN A 157 10.09 0.93 -4.84
C GLN A 157 11.26 0.40 -4.00
N GLN A 158 11.28 -0.88 -3.67
CA GLN A 158 12.40 -1.50 -2.96
C GLN A 158 13.70 -1.40 -3.77
N MET A 159 13.64 -1.62 -5.09
CA MET A 159 14.79 -1.47 -5.97
C MET A 159 15.28 -0.01 -6.02
N ALA A 160 14.38 0.97 -6.14
CA ALA A 160 14.74 2.38 -6.14
C ALA A 160 15.42 2.80 -4.81
N ASN A 161 14.89 2.32 -3.68
CA ASN A 161 15.46 2.58 -2.35
C ASN A 161 16.84 1.93 -2.19
N GLN A 162 17.03 0.70 -2.69
CA GLN A 162 18.33 0.03 -2.69
C GLN A 162 19.36 0.79 -3.53
N GLN A 163 18.98 1.30 -4.71
CA GLN A 163 19.86 2.11 -5.55
C GLN A 163 20.24 3.43 -4.87
N LEU A 164 19.30 4.10 -4.22
CA LEU A 164 19.57 5.31 -3.45
C LEU A 164 20.54 5.02 -2.29
N ALA A 165 20.29 3.95 -1.53
CA ALA A 165 21.17 3.53 -0.44
C ALA A 165 22.58 3.20 -0.93
N ALA A 166 22.71 2.50 -2.06
CA ALA A 166 23.99 2.20 -2.69
C ALA A 166 24.74 3.49 -3.07
N LYS A 167 24.05 4.48 -3.68
CA LYS A 167 24.66 5.79 -4.01
C LYS A 167 25.15 6.53 -2.76
N LEU A 168 24.37 6.52 -1.68
CA LEU A 168 24.77 7.15 -0.42
C LEU A 168 25.95 6.44 0.25
N GLN A 169 26.05 5.11 0.12
CA GLN A 169 27.23 4.36 0.58
C GLN A 169 28.47 4.74 -0.23
N LEU A 170 28.35 4.88 -1.56
CA LEU A 170 29.48 5.30 -2.40
C LEU A 170 29.98 6.71 -2.06
N ARG A 171 29.07 7.65 -1.80
CA ARG A 171 29.44 9.02 -1.38
C ARG A 171 30.08 9.09 0.02
N GLN A 172 29.94 8.05 0.84
CA GLN A 172 30.58 7.96 2.16
C GLN A 172 31.96 7.30 2.09
N LEU A 173 32.31 6.65 0.98
CA LEU A 173 33.64 6.06 0.81
C LEU A 173 34.67 7.17 0.56
N PRO A 174 35.87 7.08 1.14
CA PRO A 174 36.94 8.02 0.86
C PRO A 174 37.26 8.09 -0.64
N PRO A 175 37.58 9.28 -1.18
CA PRO A 175 38.07 9.42 -2.55
C PRO A 175 39.26 8.49 -2.82
N GLY A 176 39.28 7.87 -3.99
CA GLY A 176 40.31 6.90 -4.39
C GLY A 176 40.04 5.46 -3.97
N THR A 177 38.96 5.17 -3.23
CA THR A 177 38.55 3.79 -2.92
C THR A 177 38.24 3.02 -4.20
N VAL A 178 38.87 1.87 -4.42
CA VAL A 178 38.61 1.00 -5.58
C VAL A 178 37.31 0.24 -5.36
N ILE A 179 36.31 0.47 -6.21
CA ILE A 179 34.98 -0.14 -6.11
C ILE A 179 34.85 -1.32 -7.08
N ALA A 180 35.58 -1.28 -8.20
CA ALA A 180 35.71 -2.35 -9.17
C ALA A 180 37.06 -2.24 -9.90
N PRO A 181 37.57 -3.29 -10.58
CA PRO A 181 38.79 -3.20 -11.36
C PRO A 181 38.75 -2.04 -12.36
N GLY A 182 39.60 -1.04 -12.16
CA GLY A 182 39.65 0.17 -12.99
C GLY A 182 38.58 1.23 -12.70
N VAL A 183 37.80 1.12 -11.62
CA VAL A 183 36.82 2.12 -11.18
C VAL A 183 37.08 2.51 -9.71
N VAL A 184 37.28 3.80 -9.47
CA VAL A 184 37.53 4.39 -8.15
C VAL A 184 36.45 5.40 -7.79
N VAL A 185 36.24 5.66 -6.50
CA VAL A 185 35.41 6.78 -6.03
C VAL A 185 36.12 8.10 -6.35
N GLY A 186 35.48 8.98 -7.12
CA GLY A 186 35.97 10.34 -7.41
C GLY A 186 35.88 11.28 -6.21
N GLU A 187 36.39 12.51 -6.33
CA GLU A 187 36.31 13.54 -5.28
C GLU A 187 34.86 13.95 -4.93
N ASP A 188 33.93 13.78 -5.87
CA ASP A 188 32.49 14.03 -5.74
C ASP A 188 31.70 12.83 -5.19
N GLY A 189 32.38 11.71 -4.92
CA GLY A 189 31.76 10.47 -4.45
C GLY A 189 31.14 9.63 -5.57
N GLU A 190 31.30 10.03 -6.83
CA GLU A 190 30.79 9.29 -7.99
C GLU A 190 31.82 8.29 -8.52
N PRO A 191 31.42 7.17 -9.15
CA PRO A 191 32.35 6.21 -9.71
C PRO A 191 33.06 6.79 -10.95
N VAL A 192 34.37 6.94 -10.89
CA VAL A 192 35.21 7.41 -12.00
C VAL A 192 36.12 6.27 -12.46
N ARG A 193 36.26 6.08 -13.78
CA ARG A 193 37.26 5.16 -14.31
C ARG A 193 38.63 5.66 -13.87
N ALA A 194 39.37 4.86 -13.10
CA ALA A 194 40.72 5.19 -12.69
C ALA A 194 41.53 5.53 -13.96
N PRO A 195 42.30 6.63 -13.98
CA PRO A 195 43.16 6.94 -15.09
C PRO A 195 44.10 5.74 -15.25
N GLY A 196 43.81 4.93 -16.27
CA GLY A 196 44.68 3.83 -16.64
C GLY A 196 46.03 4.45 -16.91
N LYS A 197 47.08 3.87 -16.32
CA LYS A 197 48.41 4.04 -16.90
C LYS A 197 48.25 3.78 -18.39
N GLN A 198 48.34 4.82 -19.21
CA GLN A 198 48.48 4.66 -20.65
C GLN A 198 49.59 3.64 -20.82
N ALA A 199 49.27 2.47 -21.37
CA ALA A 199 50.29 1.59 -21.87
C ALA A 199 51.15 2.45 -22.81
N PRO A 200 52.49 2.42 -22.71
CA PRO A 200 53.32 3.21 -23.58
C PRO A 200 52.93 2.88 -25.01
N THR A 201 52.47 3.87 -25.76
CA THR A 201 52.37 3.76 -27.21
C THR A 201 53.78 3.63 -27.71
N ASP A 202 54.22 2.39 -27.93
CA ASP A 202 55.50 2.10 -28.54
C ASP A 202 55.50 2.70 -29.96
N PRO A 203 56.32 3.72 -30.26
CA PRO A 203 56.25 4.43 -31.52
C PRO A 203 57.12 3.76 -32.59
N GLU A 204 57.27 2.44 -32.60
CA GLU A 204 57.89 1.74 -33.73
C GLU A 204 57.22 0.39 -33.91
N HIS A 205 56.39 0.24 -34.94
CA HIS A 205 56.31 -0.93 -35.82
C HIS A 205 55.43 -0.54 -37.01
N ARG A 206 56.03 0.21 -37.92
CA ARG A 206 55.56 0.39 -39.30
C ARG A 206 55.93 -0.90 -40.04
N GLY A 207 54.94 -1.74 -40.37
CA GLY A 207 55.13 -2.93 -41.19
C GLY A 207 54.05 -3.00 -42.29
N PRO A 208 54.40 -2.91 -43.59
CA PRO A 208 53.45 -2.83 -44.68
C PRO A 208 52.98 -4.23 -45.11
N GLY A 209 51.75 -4.35 -45.61
CA GLY A 209 51.25 -5.65 -46.07
C GLY A 209 49.81 -5.64 -46.57
N GLN A 210 49.56 -4.79 -47.54
CA GLN A 210 48.42 -4.88 -48.46
C GLN A 210 48.46 -6.22 -49.18
N TYR A 211 47.51 -7.13 -48.97
CA TYR A 211 47.05 -8.04 -50.04
C TYR A 211 45.55 -8.31 -49.93
N LEU A 212 44.99 -8.35 -51.14
CA LEU A 212 43.62 -8.50 -51.62
C LEU A 212 42.76 -9.55 -50.92
#